data_AF-A0A1G0MU76-F1
#
_entry.id   AF-A0A1G0MU76-F1
#
_cell.length_a   1.000
_cell.length_b   1.000
_cell.length_c   1.000
_cell.angle_alpha   90.00
_cell.angle_beta   90.00
_cell.angle_gamma   90.00
#
_symmetry.space_group_name_H-M   'P 1'
#
loop_
_entity.id
_entity.type
_entity.pdbx_description
1 polymer ?
#
loop_
_entity_poly.entity_id
_entity_poly.type
_entity_poly.pdbx_seq_one_letter_code
_entity_poly.pdbx_strand_id
1 'polypeptide(L)'
;MLKMLLTIISVVVLTYAPAAWGAIEFIYPSQNSAVTSSGHLIFKLNQIEVTSLRITHNGLAGDPVDVGSPDYRKLFQDMFIAQSLWDQGVNKLEVDLFNGGQKIESSAFSVFYAPEDGSQKVPPEYSAITLHRPEKERYCQSCHVMNPTPAQMNSSVEKNNPCYVCHKKMLTVKYVHGPAGTYSCGYCHASKGTPKHAVPKRGAALCFECHSDMPVQIKKKKFVHGPVEAGMCDACHDPHGSQNEAQLLKPVNELCLSCHGNIRTQKHVVRTTTGEGHPLSGKNDPAKKGSGRQMSCISCHAPHGGDVRYFFTNNAEDRMSLCQMCHNK
;
A
#
# COMPACT_ATOMS: atom_id res chain seq x y z
N MET A 1 71.31 -8.89 -43.73
CA MET A 1 70.76 -7.87 -42.81
C MET A 1 69.25 -8.02 -42.78
N LEU A 2 68.69 -8.68 -41.76
CA LEU A 2 67.25 -8.71 -41.52
C LEU A 2 67.02 -8.65 -40.01
N LYS A 3 66.36 -7.58 -39.55
CA LYS A 3 66.19 -7.21 -38.14
C LYS A 3 65.18 -8.12 -37.43
N MET A 4 65.57 -8.55 -36.23
CA MET A 4 64.68 -9.05 -35.16
C MET A 4 63.50 -8.11 -34.92
N LEU A 5 62.29 -8.66 -34.83
CA LEU A 5 61.19 -8.06 -34.08
C LEU A 5 60.74 -9.08 -33.04
N LEU A 6 61.12 -8.84 -31.77
CA LEU A 6 60.65 -9.60 -30.62
C LEU A 6 59.37 -8.93 -30.14
N THR A 7 58.21 -9.53 -30.41
CA THR A 7 56.92 -9.03 -29.93
C THR A 7 56.69 -9.56 -28.53
N ILE A 8 56.90 -8.71 -27.51
CA ILE A 8 56.56 -9.01 -26.12
C ILE A 8 55.04 -8.91 -25.98
N ILE A 9 54.36 -10.05 -25.85
CA ILE A 9 52.94 -10.11 -25.48
C ILE A 9 52.87 -9.91 -23.97
N SER A 10 52.63 -8.67 -23.53
CA SER A 10 52.25 -8.39 -22.14
C SER A 10 50.86 -8.96 -21.89
N VAL A 11 50.79 -10.14 -21.26
CA VAL A 11 49.57 -10.67 -20.66
C VAL A 11 49.26 -9.80 -19.45
N VAL A 12 48.39 -8.82 -19.63
CA VAL A 12 47.75 -8.11 -18.52
C VAL A 12 46.78 -9.08 -17.89
N VAL A 13 47.22 -9.78 -16.84
CA VAL A 13 46.30 -10.44 -15.92
C VAL A 13 45.55 -9.33 -15.21
N LEU A 14 44.36 -8.98 -15.72
CA LEU A 14 43.39 -8.21 -14.95
C LEU A 14 43.02 -9.10 -13.76
N THR A 15 43.63 -8.85 -12.62
CA THR A 15 43.09 -9.28 -11.34
C THR A 15 41.77 -8.56 -11.18
N TYR A 16 40.68 -9.26 -11.51
CA TYR A 16 39.34 -8.89 -11.09
C TYR A 16 39.36 -8.93 -9.56
N ALA A 17 39.63 -7.79 -8.92
CA ALA A 17 39.24 -7.61 -7.54
C ALA A 17 37.71 -7.73 -7.53
N PRO A 18 37.12 -8.72 -6.83
CA PRO A 18 35.68 -8.69 -6.61
C PRO A 18 35.39 -7.33 -5.97
N ALA A 19 34.42 -6.60 -6.54
CA ALA A 19 33.90 -5.40 -5.90
C ALA A 19 33.70 -5.73 -4.41
N ALA A 20 34.18 -4.88 -3.51
CA ALA A 20 33.96 -5.09 -2.09
C ALA A 20 32.44 -5.17 -1.86
N TRP A 21 31.90 -6.37 -1.65
CA TRP A 21 30.52 -6.53 -1.26
C TRP A 21 30.46 -5.96 0.16
N GLY A 22 29.77 -4.83 0.34
CA GLY A 22 29.61 -4.22 1.66
C GLY A 22 29.07 -5.25 2.66
N ALA A 23 29.35 -5.09 3.96
CA ALA A 23 28.95 -6.08 4.95
C ALA A 23 27.44 -6.28 5.05
N ILE A 24 26.67 -5.27 4.62
CA ILE A 24 25.22 -5.31 4.58
C ILE A 24 24.74 -5.09 3.15
N GLU A 25 23.87 -5.98 2.69
CA GLU A 25 23.13 -5.81 1.45
C GLU A 25 21.65 -5.51 1.76
N PHE A 26 21.23 -4.24 1.57
CA PHE A 26 19.86 -3.82 1.81
C PHE A 26 18.92 -4.32 0.70
N ILE A 27 18.03 -5.26 1.05
CA ILE A 27 17.12 -5.91 0.10
C ILE A 27 15.85 -5.08 -0.05
N TYR A 28 15.19 -4.74 1.07
CA TYR A 28 13.95 -3.97 1.10
C TYR A 28 13.72 -3.30 2.46
N PRO A 29 13.42 -1.99 2.52
CA PRO A 29 13.71 -1.00 1.49
C PRO A 29 15.24 -0.92 1.21
N SER A 30 15.60 -0.40 0.05
CA SER A 30 17.00 -0.13 -0.32
C SER A 30 17.30 1.37 -0.30
N GLN A 31 18.57 1.76 -0.45
CA GLN A 31 18.99 3.16 -0.55
C GLN A 31 18.10 3.95 -1.53
N ASN A 32 17.64 5.12 -1.09
CA ASN A 32 16.84 6.06 -1.89
C ASN A 32 15.55 5.43 -2.46
N SER A 33 14.96 4.48 -1.73
CA SER A 33 13.67 3.94 -2.09
C SER A 33 12.52 4.65 -1.37
N ALA A 34 11.38 4.70 -2.05
CA ALA A 34 10.11 5.15 -1.51
C ALA A 34 9.24 3.95 -1.14
N VAL A 35 8.75 3.94 0.09
CA VAL A 35 7.82 2.94 0.62
C VAL A 35 6.48 3.59 0.92
N THR A 36 5.38 2.91 0.56
CA THR A 36 4.03 3.46 0.68
C THR A 36 3.22 2.87 1.84
N SER A 37 3.58 1.65 2.23
CA SER A 37 3.07 1.00 3.43
C SER A 37 4.19 0.84 4.47
N SER A 38 3.83 0.71 5.74
CA SER A 38 4.80 0.35 6.79
C SER A 38 5.20 -1.12 6.61
N GLY A 39 6.18 -1.32 5.74
CA GLY A 39 6.71 -2.61 5.33
C GLY A 39 7.79 -3.17 6.23
N HIS A 40 8.39 -4.27 5.79
CA HIS A 40 9.52 -4.90 6.46
C HIS A 40 10.83 -4.14 6.18
N LEU A 41 11.78 -4.24 7.11
CA LEU A 41 13.20 -4.00 6.87
C LEU A 41 13.90 -5.34 6.71
N ILE A 42 14.49 -5.54 5.55
CA ILE A 42 15.09 -6.79 5.10
C ILE A 42 16.47 -6.47 4.54
N PHE A 43 17.50 -7.07 5.13
CA PHE A 43 18.86 -7.01 4.61
C PHE A 43 19.60 -8.31 4.88
N LYS A 44 20.63 -8.56 4.08
CA LYS A 44 21.53 -9.70 4.22
C LYS A 44 22.83 -9.25 4.87
N LEU A 45 23.33 -10.06 5.78
CA LEU A 45 24.64 -9.93 6.42
C LEU A 45 25.64 -10.77 5.62
N ASN A 46 26.68 -10.14 5.08
CA ASN A 46 27.71 -10.83 4.30
C ASN A 46 28.90 -11.32 5.16
N GLN A 47 28.82 -11.10 6.48
CA GLN A 47 29.87 -11.41 7.47
C GLN A 47 29.37 -12.46 8.47
N ILE A 48 30.04 -13.61 8.52
CA ILE A 48 29.66 -14.75 9.36
C ILE A 48 30.05 -14.55 10.83
N GLU A 49 30.90 -13.57 11.13
CA GLU A 49 31.41 -13.21 12.45
C GLU A 49 30.49 -12.26 13.21
N VAL A 50 29.43 -11.75 12.58
CA VAL A 50 28.45 -10.88 13.24
C VAL A 50 27.73 -11.66 14.35
N THR A 51 27.84 -11.17 15.58
CA THR A 51 27.15 -11.72 16.75
C THR A 51 25.90 -10.94 17.09
N SER A 52 25.92 -9.62 16.88
CA SER A 52 24.77 -8.76 17.11
C SER A 52 24.79 -7.56 16.20
N LEU A 53 23.64 -6.91 16.06
CA LEU A 53 23.50 -5.64 15.34
C LEU A 53 22.66 -4.65 16.13
N ARG A 54 22.79 -3.37 15.84
CA ARG A 54 21.94 -2.31 16.40
C ARG A 54 21.45 -1.43 15.27
N ILE A 55 20.17 -1.10 15.30
CA ILE A 55 19.53 -0.22 14.33
C ILE A 55 19.23 1.11 14.99
N THR A 56 19.72 2.19 14.39
CA THR A 56 19.40 3.55 14.77
C THR A 56 18.47 4.14 13.71
N HIS A 57 17.30 4.61 14.13
CA HIS A 57 16.29 5.21 13.26
C HIS A 57 16.09 6.67 13.62
N ASN A 58 16.36 7.57 12.68
CA ASN A 58 16.27 9.02 12.88
C ASN A 58 17.04 9.52 14.13
N GLY A 59 18.20 8.90 14.39
CA GLY A 59 19.05 9.21 15.54
C GLY A 59 18.65 8.52 16.85
N LEU A 60 17.52 7.79 16.88
CA LEU A 60 17.09 6.98 18.01
C LEU A 60 17.66 5.57 17.87
N ALA A 61 18.67 5.26 18.69
CA ALA A 61 19.26 3.93 18.73
C ALA A 61 18.32 2.95 19.43
N GLY A 62 18.01 1.84 18.76
CA GLY A 62 17.31 0.71 19.37
C GLY A 62 18.24 -0.17 20.21
N ASP A 63 17.66 -1.20 20.79
CA ASP A 63 18.40 -2.23 21.52
C ASP A 63 19.21 -3.11 20.55
N PRO A 64 20.38 -3.63 20.98
CA PRO A 64 21.11 -4.64 20.21
C PRO A 64 20.28 -5.91 20.01
N VAL A 65 20.30 -6.44 18.79
CA VAL A 65 19.65 -7.69 18.41
C VAL A 65 20.73 -8.77 18.22
N ASP A 66 20.59 -9.89 18.92
CA ASP A 66 21.44 -11.07 18.72
C ASP A 66 21.05 -11.77 17.41
N VAL A 67 22.00 -11.81 16.48
CA VAL A 67 21.89 -12.50 15.18
C VAL A 67 22.94 -13.62 15.04
N GLY A 68 23.79 -13.78 16.06
CA GLY A 68 24.86 -14.76 16.11
C GLY A 68 24.42 -16.10 16.67
N SER A 69 23.32 -16.13 17.45
CA SER A 69 22.85 -17.35 18.09
C SER A 69 22.57 -18.49 17.08
N PRO A 70 22.83 -19.75 17.45
CA PRO A 70 22.54 -20.91 16.59
C PRO A 70 21.07 -20.98 16.17
N ASP A 71 20.15 -20.63 17.08
CA ASP A 71 18.71 -20.63 16.81
C ASP A 71 18.32 -19.56 15.78
N TYR A 72 18.90 -18.36 15.88
CA TYR A 72 18.68 -17.31 14.88
C TYR A 72 19.16 -17.78 13.50
N ARG A 73 20.40 -18.26 13.41
CA ARG A 73 20.99 -18.70 12.12
C ARG A 73 20.28 -19.89 11.51
N LYS A 74 19.68 -20.76 12.32
CA LYS A 74 18.85 -21.86 11.83
C LYS A 74 17.57 -21.35 11.15
N LEU A 75 16.98 -20.27 11.65
CA LEU A 75 15.71 -19.73 11.17
C LEU A 75 15.88 -18.71 10.04
N PHE A 76 16.83 -17.81 10.19
CA PHE A 76 17.00 -16.64 9.31
C PHE A 76 18.29 -16.70 8.48
N GLN A 77 19.14 -17.72 8.67
CA GLN A 77 20.44 -17.83 8.01
C GLN A 77 21.27 -16.56 8.23
N ASP A 78 21.61 -15.85 7.16
CA ASP A 78 22.36 -14.60 7.17
C ASP A 78 21.44 -13.40 6.87
N MET A 79 20.14 -13.54 7.07
CA MET A 79 19.16 -12.49 6.85
C MET A 79 18.75 -11.82 8.16
N PHE A 80 18.44 -10.54 8.07
CA PHE A 80 17.69 -9.81 9.09
C PHE A 80 16.35 -9.37 8.51
N ILE A 81 15.27 -9.65 9.25
CA ILE A 81 13.90 -9.29 8.88
C ILE A 81 13.22 -8.71 10.11
N ALA A 82 12.81 -7.45 10.02
CA ALA A 82 12.02 -6.79 11.07
C ALA A 82 10.80 -6.08 10.47
N GLN A 83 9.76 -5.92 11.27
CA GLN A 83 8.68 -4.99 10.93
C GLN A 83 9.15 -3.57 11.26
N SER A 84 8.90 -2.64 10.35
CA SER A 84 9.33 -1.26 10.51
C SER A 84 8.15 -0.31 10.58
N LEU A 85 8.27 0.67 11.47
CA LEU A 85 7.40 1.84 11.52
C LEU A 85 8.22 3.01 10.99
N TRP A 86 7.67 3.68 9.98
CA TRP A 86 8.34 4.79 9.32
C TRP A 86 7.68 6.10 9.73
N ASP A 87 8.50 7.11 10.01
CA ASP A 87 8.04 8.49 10.14
C ASP A 87 7.66 9.02 8.75
N GLN A 88 6.69 9.93 8.65
CA GLN A 88 6.35 10.54 7.37
C GLN A 88 7.54 11.30 6.78
N GLY A 89 7.84 11.07 5.50
CA GLY A 89 8.96 11.68 4.80
C GLY A 89 10.27 10.89 4.92
N VAL A 90 11.38 11.60 5.11
CA VAL A 90 12.72 10.99 5.10
C VAL A 90 12.99 10.26 6.42
N ASN A 91 13.39 8.99 6.30
CA ASN A 91 13.83 8.14 7.39
C ASN A 91 15.29 7.77 7.16
N LYS A 92 16.14 8.11 8.13
CA LYS A 92 17.56 7.75 8.14
C LYS A 92 17.76 6.54 9.03
N LEU A 93 18.35 5.49 8.46
CA LEU A 93 18.72 4.28 9.18
C LEU A 93 20.24 4.15 9.21
N GLU A 94 20.76 3.75 10.37
CA GLU A 94 22.14 3.30 10.56
C GLU A 94 22.09 1.92 11.20
N VAL A 95 22.82 0.98 10.63
CA VAL A 95 22.96 -0.38 11.13
C VAL A 95 24.41 -0.59 11.54
N ASP A 96 24.60 -0.74 12.84
CA ASP A 96 25.88 -1.08 13.46
C ASP A 96 25.99 -2.59 13.61
N LEU A 97 27.08 -3.17 13.12
CA LEU A 97 27.39 -4.59 13.30
C LEU A 97 28.41 -4.76 14.43
N PHE A 98 28.26 -5.84 15.21
CA PHE A 98 29.12 -6.16 16.33
C PHE A 98 29.58 -7.62 16.29
N ASN A 99 30.81 -7.85 16.75
CA ASN A 99 31.35 -9.17 17.07
C ASN A 99 31.83 -9.16 18.53
N GLY A 100 31.19 -9.96 19.39
CA GLY A 100 31.55 -10.04 20.81
C GLY A 100 31.45 -8.71 21.56
N GLY A 101 30.56 -7.82 21.12
CA GLY A 101 30.37 -6.47 21.70
C GLY A 101 31.26 -5.38 21.10
N GLN A 102 32.27 -5.74 20.29
CA GLN A 102 33.05 -4.76 19.54
C GLN A 102 32.34 -4.41 18.24
N LYS A 103 32.13 -3.11 17.99
CA LYS A 103 31.60 -2.61 16.71
C LYS A 103 32.61 -2.86 15.60
N ILE A 104 32.19 -3.55 14.54
CA ILE A 104 33.05 -3.91 13.40
C ILE A 104 32.79 -3.01 12.18
N GLU A 105 31.53 -2.64 11.94
CA GLU A 105 31.13 -1.84 10.77
C GLU A 105 29.84 -1.07 11.05
N SER A 106 29.65 0.03 10.31
CA SER A 106 28.37 0.73 10.18
C SER A 106 27.99 0.87 8.73
N SER A 107 26.71 0.67 8.44
CA SER A 107 26.12 1.03 7.16
C SER A 107 24.92 1.93 7.40
N ALA A 108 24.82 3.03 6.65
CA ALA A 108 23.69 3.94 6.74
C ALA A 108 22.98 4.06 5.39
N PHE A 109 21.66 4.18 5.43
CA PHE A 109 20.85 4.45 4.24
C PHE A 109 19.63 5.30 4.57
N SER A 110 19.03 5.87 3.53
CA SER A 110 17.83 6.69 3.66
C SER A 110 16.70 6.13 2.82
N VAL A 111 15.49 6.21 3.38
CA VAL A 111 14.25 5.81 2.72
C VAL A 111 13.21 6.91 2.88
N PHE A 112 12.31 7.02 1.91
CA PHE A 112 11.20 7.96 2.00
C PHE A 112 9.91 7.19 2.23
N TYR A 113 9.18 7.54 3.28
CA TYR A 113 7.85 7.01 3.52
C TYR A 113 6.80 8.01 3.10
N ALA A 114 5.93 7.60 2.17
CA ALA A 114 4.79 8.39 1.70
C ALA A 114 3.52 7.56 1.85
N PRO A 115 2.59 7.92 2.75
CA PRO A 115 1.36 7.14 2.91
C PRO A 115 0.58 7.02 1.60
N GLU A 116 -0.09 5.88 1.41
CA GLU A 116 -0.90 5.60 0.21
C GLU A 116 -2.07 6.56 -0.02
N ASP A 117 -2.40 7.36 1.00
CA ASP A 117 -3.48 8.34 0.94
C ASP A 117 -3.14 9.62 0.15
N GLY A 118 -1.94 9.68 -0.43
CA GLY A 118 -1.48 10.78 -1.28
C GLY A 118 -1.16 12.07 -0.52
N SER A 119 -1.12 12.03 0.83
CA SER A 119 -0.79 13.18 1.67
C SER A 119 0.61 13.75 1.41
N GLN A 120 1.52 12.92 0.87
CA GLN A 120 2.91 13.31 0.63
C GLN A 120 3.37 12.89 -0.76
N LYS A 121 3.90 13.86 -1.51
CA LYS A 121 4.55 13.60 -2.81
C LYS A 121 5.94 13.05 -2.57
N VAL A 122 6.27 11.94 -3.23
CA VAL A 122 7.61 11.36 -3.21
C VAL A 122 8.57 12.28 -4.00
N PRO A 123 9.67 12.73 -3.39
CA PRO A 123 10.67 13.54 -4.08
C PRO A 123 11.36 12.77 -5.21
N PRO A 124 11.83 13.43 -6.29
CA PRO A 124 12.41 12.77 -7.46
C PRO A 124 13.64 11.89 -7.17
N GLU A 125 14.37 12.19 -6.10
CA GLU A 125 15.54 11.42 -5.67
C GLU A 125 15.19 10.06 -5.05
N TYR A 126 13.92 9.82 -4.72
CA TYR A 126 13.42 8.54 -4.22
C TYR A 126 12.60 7.79 -5.27
N SER A 127 12.81 6.48 -5.37
CA SER A 127 12.11 5.64 -6.36
C SER A 127 11.30 4.53 -5.69
N ALA A 128 10.11 4.24 -6.22
CA ALA A 128 9.28 3.17 -5.69
C ALA A 128 10.02 1.81 -5.79
N ILE A 129 10.05 1.07 -4.68
CA ILE A 129 10.67 -0.25 -4.63
C ILE A 129 9.63 -1.35 -4.84
N THR A 130 9.94 -2.30 -5.71
CA THR A 130 9.10 -3.48 -5.97
C THR A 130 9.86 -4.74 -5.54
N LEU A 131 9.32 -5.47 -4.55
CA LEU A 131 9.92 -6.73 -4.08
C LEU A 131 9.81 -7.85 -5.12
N HIS A 132 8.70 -7.92 -5.85
CA HIS A 132 8.42 -8.95 -6.86
C HIS A 132 9.19 -8.72 -8.16
N ARG A 133 10.53 -8.75 -8.06
CA ARG A 133 11.48 -8.75 -9.17
C ARG A 133 12.46 -9.92 -9.01
N PRO A 134 12.90 -10.57 -10.10
CA PRO A 134 13.76 -11.76 -10.01
C PRO A 134 15.01 -11.57 -9.14
N GLU A 135 15.66 -10.41 -9.25
CA GLU A 135 16.86 -10.08 -8.49
C GLU A 135 16.64 -9.94 -6.99
N LYS A 136 15.39 -9.68 -6.54
CA LYS A 136 14.99 -9.58 -5.13
C LYS A 136 14.35 -10.86 -4.60
N GLU A 137 13.55 -11.54 -5.42
CA GLU A 137 12.93 -12.82 -5.04
C GLU A 137 13.97 -13.92 -4.79
N ARG A 138 15.12 -13.86 -5.47
CA ARG A 138 16.19 -14.85 -5.32
C ARG A 138 16.70 -15.05 -3.89
N TYR A 139 16.62 -14.03 -3.03
CA TYR A 139 17.06 -14.12 -1.63
C TYR A 139 16.08 -14.93 -0.78
N CYS A 140 14.81 -15.00 -1.20
CA CYS A 140 13.74 -15.56 -0.42
C CYS A 140 13.26 -16.92 -0.98
N GLN A 141 13.51 -17.21 -2.25
CA GLN A 141 13.02 -18.40 -2.96
C GLN A 141 13.51 -19.74 -2.39
N SER A 142 14.56 -19.75 -1.57
CA SER A 142 15.06 -20.94 -0.88
C SER A 142 14.12 -21.39 0.25
N CYS A 143 13.36 -20.46 0.84
CA CYS A 143 12.46 -20.71 1.96
C CYS A 143 10.99 -20.44 1.61
N HIS A 144 10.72 -19.55 0.66
CA HIS A 144 9.37 -19.09 0.31
C HIS A 144 9.00 -19.45 -1.14
N VAL A 145 7.72 -19.73 -1.35
CA VAL A 145 7.17 -19.98 -2.69
C VAL A 145 6.96 -18.65 -3.41
N MET A 146 7.95 -18.25 -4.21
CA MET A 146 7.87 -17.01 -5.00
C MET A 146 7.10 -17.17 -6.30
N ASN A 147 7.01 -18.39 -6.86
CA ASN A 147 6.24 -18.68 -8.08
C ASN A 147 5.01 -19.55 -7.76
N PRO A 148 4.00 -19.02 -7.07
CA PRO A 148 2.83 -19.80 -6.69
C PRO A 148 1.99 -20.19 -7.91
N THR A 149 1.45 -21.40 -7.86
CA THR A 149 0.40 -21.85 -8.78
C THR A 149 -0.91 -21.07 -8.52
N PRO A 150 -1.83 -20.99 -9.50
CA PRO A 150 -3.14 -20.37 -9.27
C PRO A 150 -3.91 -20.97 -8.08
N ALA A 151 -3.77 -22.28 -7.83
CA ALA A 151 -4.38 -22.94 -6.68
C ALA A 151 -3.81 -22.43 -5.34
N GLN A 152 -2.49 -22.21 -5.26
CA GLN A 152 -1.85 -21.61 -4.09
C GLN A 152 -2.24 -20.15 -3.89
N MET A 153 -2.31 -19.38 -4.99
CA MET A 153 -2.73 -17.97 -4.95
C MET A 153 -4.18 -17.77 -4.51
N ASN A 154 -5.01 -18.81 -4.62
CA ASN A 154 -6.44 -18.79 -4.27
C ASN A 154 -6.78 -19.74 -3.12
N SER A 155 -5.80 -20.21 -2.35
CA SER A 155 -6.07 -21.05 -1.20
C SER A 155 -6.68 -20.20 -0.08
N SER A 156 -7.86 -20.59 0.39
CA SER A 156 -8.52 -19.98 1.55
C SER A 156 -7.91 -20.41 2.89
N VAL A 157 -6.92 -21.32 2.87
CA VAL A 157 -6.19 -21.76 4.05
C VAL A 157 -4.92 -20.90 4.19
N GLU A 158 -4.87 -20.06 5.24
CA GLU A 158 -3.79 -19.09 5.48
C GLU A 158 -2.38 -19.63 5.25
N LYS A 159 -2.05 -20.75 5.91
CA LYS A 159 -0.72 -21.38 5.84
C LYS A 159 -0.35 -21.89 4.44
N ASN A 160 -1.34 -22.08 3.56
CA ASN A 160 -1.14 -22.60 2.22
C ASN A 160 -1.09 -21.48 1.17
N ASN A 161 -1.36 -20.23 1.54
CA ASN A 161 -1.32 -19.09 0.64
C ASN A 161 0.02 -18.32 0.80
N PRO A 162 0.95 -18.42 -0.15
CA PRO A 162 2.26 -17.77 -0.04
C PRO A 162 2.20 -16.24 0.02
N CYS A 163 1.14 -15.65 -0.54
CA CYS A 163 0.95 -14.19 -0.56
C CYS A 163 0.61 -13.69 0.85
N TYR A 164 -0.31 -14.38 1.54
CA TYR A 164 -0.76 -14.00 2.89
C TYR A 164 0.38 -14.00 3.90
N VAL A 165 1.30 -14.97 3.81
CA VAL A 165 2.46 -15.08 4.71
C VAL A 165 3.27 -13.78 4.78
N CYS A 166 3.44 -13.09 3.65
CA CYS A 166 4.18 -11.82 3.60
C CYS A 166 3.27 -10.58 3.71
N HIS A 167 2.06 -10.65 3.14
CA HIS A 167 1.16 -9.50 3.00
C HIS A 167 0.01 -9.45 4.02
N LYS A 168 0.08 -10.24 5.10
CA LYS A 168 -0.93 -10.29 6.17
C LYS A 168 -1.43 -8.92 6.62
N LYS A 169 -0.54 -7.95 6.76
CA LYS A 169 -0.85 -6.60 7.22
C LYS A 169 -1.93 -5.90 6.40
N MET A 170 -1.94 -6.09 5.08
CA MET A 170 -2.96 -5.48 4.18
C MET A 170 -4.37 -5.96 4.53
N LEU A 171 -4.49 -7.12 5.18
CA LEU A 171 -5.75 -7.75 5.56
C LEU A 171 -6.09 -7.59 7.05
N THR A 172 -5.31 -6.81 7.79
CA THR A 172 -5.54 -6.53 9.23
C THR A 172 -6.41 -5.29 9.48
N VAL A 173 -7.20 -4.89 8.48
CA VAL A 173 -8.11 -3.75 8.54
C VAL A 173 -9.51 -4.17 8.98
N LYS A 174 -10.28 -3.23 9.55
CA LYS A 174 -11.61 -3.53 10.10
C LYS A 174 -12.60 -4.05 9.05
N TYR A 175 -12.57 -3.53 7.83
CA TYR A 175 -13.48 -3.89 6.75
C TYR A 175 -12.69 -4.46 5.58
N VAL A 176 -12.29 -5.73 5.68
CA VAL A 176 -11.61 -6.46 4.58
C VAL A 176 -12.58 -6.73 3.43
N HIS A 177 -12.13 -6.56 2.20
CA HIS A 177 -12.92 -6.90 1.01
C HIS A 177 -12.98 -8.42 0.81
N GLY A 178 -14.14 -8.96 0.45
CA GLY A 178 -14.41 -10.41 0.42
C GLY A 178 -13.31 -11.26 -0.24
N PRO A 179 -12.98 -11.03 -1.53
CA PRO A 179 -11.92 -11.79 -2.22
C PRO A 179 -10.54 -11.71 -1.56
N ALA A 180 -10.21 -10.58 -0.93
CA ALA A 180 -8.96 -10.42 -0.19
C ALA A 180 -9.00 -11.16 1.14
N GLY A 181 -10.14 -11.11 1.85
CA GLY A 181 -10.37 -11.81 3.12
C GLY A 181 -10.42 -13.34 2.99
N THR A 182 -10.72 -13.85 1.79
CA THR A 182 -10.63 -15.29 1.45
C THR A 182 -9.31 -15.67 0.79
N TYR A 183 -8.33 -14.77 0.80
CA TYR A 183 -7.00 -14.95 0.20
C TYR A 183 -7.06 -15.36 -1.27
N SER A 184 -8.06 -14.89 -2.01
CA SER A 184 -8.26 -15.23 -3.41
C SER A 184 -7.53 -14.24 -4.32
N CYS A 185 -6.22 -14.11 -4.09
CA CYS A 185 -5.36 -13.09 -4.69
C CYS A 185 -5.31 -13.22 -6.22
N GLY A 186 -5.36 -14.45 -6.72
CA GLY A 186 -5.26 -14.78 -8.14
C GLY A 186 -6.43 -14.35 -9.01
N TYR A 187 -7.57 -13.92 -8.43
CA TYR A 187 -8.65 -13.31 -9.21
C TYR A 187 -8.31 -11.92 -9.71
N CYS A 188 -7.48 -11.17 -8.97
CA CYS A 188 -7.07 -9.82 -9.34
C CYS A 188 -5.61 -9.77 -9.79
N HIS A 189 -4.71 -10.53 -9.14
CA HIS A 189 -3.28 -10.49 -9.42
C HIS A 189 -2.87 -11.63 -10.37
N ALA A 190 -2.15 -11.29 -11.44
CA ALA A 190 -1.69 -12.28 -12.41
C ALA A 190 -0.38 -12.95 -11.96
N SER A 191 -0.32 -14.28 -11.92
CA SER A 191 0.91 -15.03 -11.60
C SER A 191 2.14 -14.57 -12.42
N LYS A 192 1.94 -14.19 -13.69
CA LYS A 192 2.96 -13.71 -14.63
C LYS A 192 2.74 -12.26 -15.10
N GLY A 193 2.47 -11.33 -14.18
CA GLY A 193 2.41 -9.90 -14.49
C GLY A 193 3.79 -9.24 -14.73
N THR A 194 3.80 -7.98 -15.16
CA THR A 194 5.01 -7.13 -15.15
C THR A 194 4.70 -5.79 -14.47
N PRO A 195 5.23 -5.51 -13.25
CA PRO A 195 6.00 -6.42 -12.39
C PRO A 195 5.18 -7.67 -12.01
N LYS A 196 5.86 -8.72 -11.53
CA LYS A 196 5.21 -9.99 -11.22
C LYS A 196 4.09 -9.79 -10.20
N HIS A 197 3.01 -10.55 -10.34
CA HIS A 197 1.78 -10.38 -9.57
C HIS A 197 1.05 -9.05 -9.79
N ALA A 198 1.38 -8.28 -10.86
CA ALA A 198 0.60 -7.11 -11.21
C ALA A 198 -0.87 -7.46 -11.53
N VAL A 199 -1.75 -6.50 -11.26
CA VAL A 199 -3.17 -6.57 -11.60
C VAL A 199 -3.32 -6.27 -13.10
N PRO A 200 -3.82 -7.21 -13.93
CA PRO A 200 -3.85 -7.07 -15.38
C PRO A 200 -5.03 -6.23 -15.88
N LYS A 201 -6.10 -6.09 -15.09
CA LYS A 201 -7.29 -5.28 -15.38
C LYS A 201 -7.45 -4.23 -14.29
N ARG A 202 -7.83 -3.01 -14.64
CA ARG A 202 -7.99 -1.91 -13.67
C ARG A 202 -9.39 -1.36 -13.67
N GLY A 203 -9.77 -0.75 -12.55
CA GLY A 203 -11.04 -0.07 -12.38
C GLY A 203 -12.24 -0.95 -12.72
N ALA A 204 -13.24 -0.35 -13.35
CA ALA A 204 -14.50 -0.99 -13.73
C ALA A 204 -14.34 -2.33 -14.46
N ALA A 205 -13.34 -2.47 -15.35
CA ALA A 205 -13.14 -3.69 -16.12
C ALA A 205 -12.83 -4.92 -15.24
N LEU A 206 -12.15 -4.71 -14.11
CA LEU A 206 -11.92 -5.77 -13.12
C LEU A 206 -13.10 -5.90 -12.17
N CYS A 207 -13.60 -4.78 -11.62
CA CYS A 207 -14.64 -4.81 -10.59
C CYS A 207 -15.94 -5.45 -11.09
N PHE A 208 -16.30 -5.24 -12.35
CA PHE A 208 -17.55 -5.74 -12.92
C PHE A 208 -17.54 -7.24 -13.23
N GLU A 209 -16.40 -7.92 -13.12
CA GLU A 209 -16.36 -9.39 -13.25
C GLU A 209 -17.15 -10.09 -12.14
N CYS A 210 -17.23 -9.46 -10.96
CA CYS A 210 -18.06 -9.95 -9.85
C CYS A 210 -19.21 -9.00 -9.52
N HIS A 211 -19.00 -7.68 -9.61
CA HIS A 211 -20.06 -6.69 -9.40
C HIS A 211 -20.85 -6.45 -10.71
N SER A 212 -21.40 -7.52 -11.28
CA SER A 212 -22.04 -7.51 -12.62
C SER A 212 -23.28 -6.64 -12.72
N ASP A 213 -23.94 -6.36 -11.60
CA ASP A 213 -25.12 -5.50 -11.57
C ASP A 213 -24.76 -4.01 -11.66
N MET A 214 -23.57 -3.63 -11.19
CA MET A 214 -23.12 -2.23 -11.18
C MET A 214 -23.14 -1.56 -12.57
N PRO A 215 -22.60 -2.16 -13.65
CA PRO A 215 -22.66 -1.52 -14.97
C PRO A 215 -24.10 -1.31 -15.45
N VAL A 216 -25.03 -2.20 -15.09
CA VAL A 216 -26.46 -2.05 -15.41
C VAL A 216 -27.08 -0.92 -14.61
N GLN A 217 -26.80 -0.85 -13.30
CA GLN A 217 -27.33 0.19 -12.43
C GLN A 217 -26.80 1.58 -12.82
N ILE A 218 -25.50 1.69 -13.09
CA ILE A 218 -24.85 2.95 -13.51
C ILE A 218 -25.42 3.43 -14.84
N LYS A 219 -25.54 2.54 -15.84
CA LYS A 219 -26.10 2.90 -17.16
C LYS A 219 -27.55 3.35 -17.12
N LYS A 220 -28.33 2.91 -16.12
CA LYS A 220 -29.72 3.34 -15.93
C LYS A 220 -29.83 4.75 -15.36
N LYS A 221 -28.76 5.29 -14.76
CA LYS A 221 -28.79 6.63 -14.15
C LYS A 221 -28.68 7.72 -15.18
N LYS A 222 -29.52 8.75 -15.03
CA LYS A 222 -29.48 9.96 -15.88
C LYS A 222 -28.20 10.76 -15.68
N PHE A 223 -27.68 10.79 -14.45
CA PHE A 223 -26.44 11.45 -14.10
C PHE A 223 -25.53 10.46 -13.38
N VAL A 224 -24.30 10.32 -13.86
CA VAL A 224 -23.27 9.48 -13.25
C VAL A 224 -22.17 10.36 -12.68
N HIS A 225 -21.61 9.97 -11.53
CA HIS A 225 -20.50 10.70 -10.95
C HIS A 225 -19.23 10.46 -11.80
N GLY A 226 -18.50 11.53 -12.14
CA GLY A 226 -17.38 11.49 -13.10
C GLY A 226 -16.36 10.36 -12.88
N PRO A 227 -15.82 10.15 -11.65
CA PRO A 227 -14.92 9.03 -11.39
C PRO A 227 -15.54 7.65 -11.66
N VAL A 228 -16.84 7.49 -11.40
CA VAL A 228 -17.57 6.24 -11.66
C VAL A 228 -17.81 6.03 -13.15
N GLU A 229 -18.14 7.09 -13.88
CA GLU A 229 -18.26 7.06 -15.34
C GLU A 229 -16.92 6.70 -16.01
N ALA A 230 -15.81 7.22 -15.47
CA ALA A 230 -14.46 6.87 -15.88
C ALA A 230 -13.99 5.48 -15.40
N GLY A 231 -14.81 4.76 -14.61
CA GLY A 231 -14.49 3.45 -14.08
C GLY A 231 -13.40 3.42 -13.00
N MET A 232 -13.15 4.55 -12.34
CA MET A 232 -12.14 4.70 -11.27
C MET A 232 -12.69 4.30 -9.91
N CYS A 233 -13.11 3.04 -9.76
CA CYS A 233 -13.67 2.51 -8.51
C CYS A 233 -12.68 2.64 -7.33
N ASP A 234 -11.39 2.49 -7.62
CA ASP A 234 -10.27 2.55 -6.71
C ASP A 234 -9.87 3.98 -6.30
N ALA A 235 -10.49 5.01 -6.88
CA ALA A 235 -10.33 6.39 -6.39
C ALA A 235 -11.06 6.63 -5.05
N CYS A 236 -12.03 5.78 -4.72
CA CYS A 236 -12.83 5.87 -3.50
C CYS A 236 -12.74 4.62 -2.63
N HIS A 237 -12.64 3.44 -3.25
CA HIS A 237 -12.64 2.15 -2.57
C HIS A 237 -11.25 1.48 -2.59
N ASP A 238 -10.88 0.83 -1.49
CA ASP A 238 -9.73 -0.07 -1.44
C ASP A 238 -10.16 -1.50 -1.82
N PRO A 239 -9.62 -2.09 -2.90
CA PRO A 239 -9.99 -3.44 -3.34
C PRO A 239 -9.51 -4.56 -2.39
N HIS A 240 -8.60 -4.28 -1.45
CA HIS A 240 -8.16 -5.20 -0.40
C HIS A 240 -8.98 -5.02 0.88
N GLY A 241 -9.19 -3.77 1.29
CA GLY A 241 -9.95 -3.45 2.50
C GLY A 241 -9.54 -2.13 3.11
N SER A 242 -10.35 -1.60 4.04
CA SER A 242 -10.01 -0.36 4.74
C SER A 242 -10.49 -0.35 6.19
N GLN A 243 -10.10 0.69 6.95
CA GLN A 243 -10.67 0.94 8.28
C GLN A 243 -12.07 1.56 8.23
N ASN A 244 -12.54 1.95 7.04
CA ASN A 244 -13.82 2.60 6.83
C ASN A 244 -14.85 1.63 6.23
N GLU A 245 -16.12 1.79 6.60
CA GLU A 245 -17.22 1.00 6.07
C GLU A 245 -17.28 1.10 4.53
N ALA A 246 -17.73 0.04 3.86
CA ALA A 246 -17.74 -0.08 2.40
C ALA A 246 -16.34 0.07 1.75
N GLN A 247 -15.28 -0.26 2.50
CA GLN A 247 -13.91 -0.25 2.02
C GLN A 247 -13.44 1.13 1.53
N LEU A 248 -13.94 2.23 2.10
CA LEU A 248 -13.57 3.56 1.66
C LEU A 248 -12.12 3.93 2.06
N LEU A 249 -11.39 4.61 1.18
CA LEU A 249 -10.00 5.03 1.46
C LEU A 249 -9.90 6.01 2.65
N LYS A 250 -10.94 6.79 2.91
CA LYS A 250 -11.04 7.77 4.00
C LYS A 250 -12.46 7.77 4.59
N PRO A 251 -12.70 8.34 5.78
CA PRO A 251 -14.05 8.60 6.27
C PRO A 251 -14.86 9.38 5.22
N VAL A 252 -16.16 9.07 5.09
CA VAL A 252 -17.02 9.54 3.98
C VAL A 252 -16.83 11.02 3.63
N ASN A 253 -16.96 11.90 4.61
CA ASN A 253 -16.86 13.35 4.37
C ASN A 253 -15.44 13.75 3.96
N GLU A 254 -14.42 13.20 4.60
CA GLU A 254 -13.02 13.50 4.26
C GLU A 254 -12.68 13.01 2.84
N LEU A 255 -13.21 11.85 2.45
CA LEU A 255 -13.05 11.32 1.10
C LEU A 255 -13.66 12.27 0.06
N CYS A 256 -14.90 12.71 0.28
CA CYS A 256 -15.56 13.66 -0.62
C CYS A 256 -14.80 14.99 -0.69
N LEU A 257 -14.33 15.50 0.46
CA LEU A 257 -13.61 16.77 0.57
C LEU A 257 -12.19 16.72 -0.01
N SER A 258 -11.64 15.54 -0.30
CA SER A 258 -10.34 15.40 -0.98
C SER A 258 -10.37 15.99 -2.39
N CYS A 259 -11.53 15.91 -3.07
CA CYS A 259 -11.77 16.52 -4.39
C CYS A 259 -12.69 17.75 -4.30
N HIS A 260 -13.69 17.73 -3.40
CA HIS A 260 -14.66 18.82 -3.24
C HIS A 260 -14.27 19.82 -2.15
N GLY A 261 -13.01 20.23 -2.11
CA GLY A 261 -12.44 21.08 -1.05
C GLY A 261 -13.15 22.42 -0.84
N ASN A 262 -13.77 22.99 -1.88
CA ASN A 262 -14.52 24.25 -1.78
C ASN A 262 -15.70 24.17 -0.81
N ILE A 263 -16.27 22.99 -0.61
CA ILE A 263 -17.38 22.78 0.35
C ILE A 263 -16.88 22.95 1.80
N ARG A 264 -15.58 22.78 2.06
CA ARG A 264 -14.99 22.97 3.39
C ARG A 264 -15.02 24.43 3.85
N THR A 265 -14.92 25.37 2.92
CA THR A 265 -14.80 26.80 3.21
C THR A 265 -16.08 27.59 2.89
N GLN A 266 -17.00 27.01 2.10
CA GLN A 266 -18.25 27.64 1.71
C GLN A 266 -19.45 26.99 2.41
N LYS A 267 -20.49 27.78 2.68
CA LYS A 267 -21.77 27.24 3.14
C LYS A 267 -22.34 26.33 2.06
N HIS A 268 -22.52 25.05 2.38
CA HIS A 268 -23.22 24.11 1.52
C HIS A 268 -24.62 24.64 1.17
N VAL A 269 -25.12 24.31 -0.02
CA VAL A 269 -26.31 24.96 -0.62
C VAL A 269 -27.60 24.74 0.16
N VAL A 270 -27.64 23.74 1.04
CA VAL A 270 -28.78 23.46 1.93
C VAL A 270 -28.63 24.28 3.21
N ARG A 271 -29.53 25.25 3.38
CA ARG A 271 -29.61 26.10 4.59
C ARG A 271 -30.77 25.68 5.47
N THR A 272 -30.59 25.82 6.78
CA THR A 272 -31.69 25.65 7.74
C THR A 272 -32.56 26.91 7.75
N THR A 273 -33.73 26.82 8.41
CA THR A 273 -34.61 27.96 8.63
C THR A 273 -33.99 29.08 9.46
N THR A 274 -32.90 28.78 10.19
CA THR A 274 -32.13 29.75 10.98
C THR A 274 -31.07 30.50 10.14
N GLY A 275 -30.95 30.22 8.84
CA GLY A 275 -29.94 30.82 7.96
C GLY A 275 -28.54 30.21 8.09
N GLU A 276 -28.39 29.20 8.95
CA GLU A 276 -27.19 28.38 9.08
C GLU A 276 -27.12 27.29 7.99
N GLY A 277 -25.96 26.65 7.85
CA GLY A 277 -25.82 25.51 6.96
C GLY A 277 -26.45 24.27 7.58
N HIS A 278 -27.08 23.41 6.76
CA HIS A 278 -27.54 22.10 7.24
C HIS A 278 -26.35 21.29 7.76
N PRO A 279 -26.48 20.56 8.89
CA PRO A 279 -25.38 19.77 9.43
C PRO A 279 -24.92 18.73 8.39
N LEU A 280 -23.61 18.66 8.20
CA LEU A 280 -22.94 17.66 7.37
C LEU A 280 -22.21 16.60 8.21
N SER A 281 -22.15 16.78 9.54
CA SER A 281 -21.52 15.89 10.52
C SER A 281 -22.03 16.19 11.93
N GLY A 282 -21.74 15.29 12.89
CA GLY A 282 -21.96 15.52 14.33
C GLY A 282 -23.42 15.48 14.80
N LYS A 283 -24.35 15.16 13.90
CA LYS A 283 -25.76 14.87 14.20
C LYS A 283 -26.09 13.50 13.65
N ASN A 284 -26.96 12.75 14.33
CA ASN A 284 -27.44 11.47 13.82
C ASN A 284 -28.23 11.66 12.53
N ASP A 285 -28.09 10.71 11.61
CA ASP A 285 -28.83 10.66 10.36
C ASP A 285 -30.29 10.22 10.61
N PRO A 286 -31.29 11.10 10.41
CA PRO A 286 -32.69 10.76 10.64
C PRO A 286 -33.22 9.72 9.65
N ALA A 287 -32.67 9.64 8.44
CA ALA A 287 -33.08 8.67 7.42
C ALA A 287 -32.71 7.23 7.78
N LYS A 288 -31.80 7.05 8.75
CA LYS A 288 -31.44 5.74 9.32
C LYS A 288 -31.52 5.74 10.84
N LYS A 289 -32.70 6.11 11.38
CA LYS A 289 -32.95 6.14 12.84
C LYS A 289 -32.56 4.81 13.50
N GLY A 290 -31.83 4.88 14.62
CA GLY A 290 -31.38 3.70 15.37
C GLY A 290 -30.13 3.01 14.84
N SER A 291 -29.64 3.37 13.64
CA SER A 291 -28.39 2.79 13.09
C SER A 291 -27.11 3.34 13.74
N GLY A 292 -27.22 4.44 14.49
CA GLY A 292 -26.05 5.19 14.99
C GLY A 292 -25.28 5.95 13.90
N ARG A 293 -25.71 5.89 12.62
CA ARG A 293 -25.07 6.62 11.52
C ARG A 293 -25.13 8.12 11.78
N GLN A 294 -23.98 8.78 11.67
CA GLN A 294 -23.90 10.24 11.65
C GLN A 294 -24.28 10.77 10.27
N MET A 295 -24.86 11.97 10.25
CA MET A 295 -25.08 12.76 9.05
C MET A 295 -23.77 12.90 8.28
N SER A 296 -23.85 12.74 6.96
CA SER A 296 -22.70 12.79 6.06
C SER A 296 -23.14 13.23 4.67
N CYS A 297 -22.19 13.43 3.75
CA CYS A 297 -22.50 13.73 2.35
C CYS A 297 -23.47 12.71 1.73
N ILE A 298 -23.33 11.41 2.07
CA ILE A 298 -24.15 10.33 1.53
C ILE A 298 -25.54 10.20 2.18
N SER A 299 -25.85 11.04 3.16
CA SER A 299 -27.21 11.16 3.69
C SER A 299 -28.14 11.82 2.67
N CYS A 300 -27.60 12.71 1.84
CA CYS A 300 -28.34 13.44 0.81
C CYS A 300 -27.88 13.14 -0.61
N HIS A 301 -26.62 12.71 -0.82
CA HIS A 301 -26.06 12.45 -2.15
C HIS A 301 -25.80 10.96 -2.41
N ALA A 302 -26.09 10.50 -3.61
CA ALA A 302 -25.78 9.16 -4.11
C ALA A 302 -24.41 9.21 -4.83
N PRO A 303 -23.32 8.67 -4.23
CA PRO A 303 -21.95 8.91 -4.70
C PRO A 303 -21.62 8.27 -6.05
N HIS A 304 -22.43 7.31 -6.51
CA HIS A 304 -22.24 6.66 -7.81
C HIS A 304 -23.00 7.34 -8.95
N GLY A 305 -24.11 8.01 -8.66
CA GLY A 305 -25.02 8.56 -9.66
C GLY A 305 -26.47 8.55 -9.19
N GLY A 306 -27.33 9.22 -9.94
CA GLY A 306 -28.74 9.38 -9.63
C GLY A 306 -29.54 9.87 -10.83
N ASP A 307 -30.86 9.92 -10.69
CA ASP A 307 -31.76 10.31 -11.79
C ASP A 307 -32.03 11.83 -11.82
N VAL A 308 -31.52 12.53 -10.81
CA VAL A 308 -31.69 13.97 -10.59
C VAL A 308 -30.34 14.68 -10.49
N ARG A 309 -30.34 15.99 -10.78
CA ARG A 309 -29.12 16.82 -10.70
C ARG A 309 -28.59 16.81 -9.27
N TYR A 310 -27.26 16.85 -9.14
CA TYR A 310 -26.54 16.77 -7.84
C TYR A 310 -26.68 15.43 -7.12
N PHE A 311 -27.24 14.40 -7.77
CA PHE A 311 -27.31 13.04 -7.25
C PHE A 311 -28.07 12.93 -5.92
N PHE A 312 -29.17 13.66 -5.74
CA PHE A 312 -29.93 13.53 -4.50
C PHE A 312 -30.43 12.10 -4.28
N THR A 313 -30.32 11.61 -3.04
CA THR A 313 -30.84 10.30 -2.63
C THR A 313 -32.36 10.26 -2.84
N ASN A 314 -32.89 9.05 -3.08
CA ASN A 314 -34.30 8.81 -3.38
C ASN A 314 -34.86 9.58 -4.60
N ASN A 315 -33.98 10.07 -5.49
CA ASN A 315 -34.36 10.85 -6.67
C ASN A 315 -35.24 12.05 -6.33
N ALA A 316 -34.97 12.72 -5.21
CA ALA A 316 -35.64 13.97 -4.85
C ALA A 316 -35.38 15.05 -5.92
N GLU A 317 -36.39 15.34 -6.74
CA GLU A 317 -36.28 16.27 -7.88
C GLU A 317 -36.21 17.74 -7.43
N ASP A 318 -36.70 18.03 -6.23
CA ASP A 318 -36.74 19.35 -5.64
C ASP A 318 -36.23 19.35 -4.19
N ARG A 319 -35.90 20.53 -3.68
CA ARG A 319 -35.32 20.66 -2.34
C ARG A 319 -36.31 20.30 -1.23
N MET A 320 -37.61 20.53 -1.43
CA MET A 320 -38.61 20.28 -0.41
C MET A 320 -38.84 18.78 -0.23
N SER A 321 -38.90 18.02 -1.32
CA SER A 321 -38.97 16.54 -1.24
C SER A 321 -37.76 15.94 -0.51
N LEU A 322 -36.56 16.50 -0.71
CA LEU A 322 -35.37 16.12 0.06
C LEU A 322 -35.53 16.42 1.57
N CYS A 323 -36.04 17.62 1.93
CA CYS A 323 -36.26 18.00 3.33
C CYS A 323 -37.28 17.07 4.03
N GLN A 324 -38.36 16.71 3.34
CA GLN A 324 -39.42 15.86 3.88
C GLN A 324 -38.94 14.45 4.25
N MET A 325 -37.87 13.94 3.65
CA MET A 325 -37.30 12.64 3.99
C MET A 325 -36.90 12.51 5.46
N CYS A 326 -36.57 13.63 6.11
CA CYS A 326 -36.09 13.67 7.50
C CYS A 326 -36.95 14.58 8.38
N HIS A 327 -37.57 15.60 7.80
CA HIS A 327 -38.45 16.55 8.47
C HIS A 327 -39.91 16.28 8.12
N ASN A 328 -40.33 15.02 8.27
CA ASN A 328 -41.72 14.63 8.06
C ASN A 328 -42.56 15.10 9.25
N LYS A 329 -43.08 16.32 9.15
CA LYS A 329 -44.16 16.84 10.01
C LYS A 329 -45.46 16.79 9.24
#